data_AF-A0A2S4LJ39-F1
#
_entry.id   AF-A0A2S4LJ39-F1
#
_cell.length_a   1.000
_cell.length_b   1.000
_cell.length_c   1.000
_cell.angle_alpha   90.00
_cell.angle_beta   90.00
_cell.angle_gamma   90.00
#
_symmetry.space_group_name_H-M   'P 1'
#
loop_
_entity.id
_entity.type
_entity.pdbx_description
1 polymer ?
#
loop_
_entity_poly.entity_id
_entity_poly.type
_entity_poly.pdbx_seq_one_letter_code
_entity_poly.pdbx_strand_id
1 'polypeptide(L)'
;MIDDVRDVLRRREALLVHFNTPMSRHESGYPRDLHDALANLQWEMCYSTVVSTDVGPTHLADPSKAAACGSVGIVVDLQPLSQIITVHSSDAGSNGRDGSSGMGSVASVATCEQSMMGRAGGHNEWYLSHPRSLGIFSFTGPAVFVPGNGELPYGLDAVAGDFPGERIFTVFQGQFHELDRNTWRWLPRSYSEIVPR
;
A
#
# COMPACT_ATOMS: atom_id res chain seq x y z
N MET A 1 -3.15 28.41 4.97
CA MET A 1 -3.78 27.28 4.24
C MET A 1 -3.98 26.20 5.27
N ILE A 2 -5.17 25.61 5.35
CA ILE A 2 -5.35 24.36 6.08
C ILE A 2 -4.65 23.32 5.22
N ASP A 3 -3.58 22.72 5.72
CA ASP A 3 -2.95 21.59 5.05
C ASP A 3 -4.02 20.49 4.89
N ASP A 4 -4.15 19.94 3.68
CA ASP A 4 -4.91 18.71 3.43
C ASP A 4 -3.94 17.52 3.55
N VAL A 5 -4.43 16.35 3.93
CA VAL A 5 -3.58 15.14 3.98
C VAL A 5 -3.06 14.78 2.59
N ARG A 6 -3.78 15.12 1.51
CA ARG A 6 -3.23 15.00 0.15
C ARG A 6 -1.96 15.84 -0.04
N ASP A 7 -1.88 17.02 0.56
CA ASP A 7 -0.68 17.86 0.50
C ASP A 7 0.46 17.26 1.32
N VAL A 8 0.15 16.66 2.47
CA VAL A 8 1.11 15.91 3.28
C VAL A 8 1.72 14.75 2.49
N LEU A 9 0.88 13.88 1.92
CA LEU A 9 1.32 12.74 1.10
C LEU A 9 2.15 13.21 -0.09
N ARG A 10 1.74 14.31 -0.74
CA ARG A 10 2.47 14.90 -1.86
C ARG A 10 3.84 15.46 -1.45
N ARG A 11 3.92 16.22 -0.35
CA ARG A 11 5.19 16.76 0.18
C ARG A 11 6.17 15.66 0.55
N ARG A 12 5.66 14.50 0.96
CA ARG A 12 6.46 13.33 1.37
C ARG A 12 6.66 12.32 0.25
N GLU A 13 6.06 12.54 -0.92
CA GLU A 13 6.03 11.58 -2.03
C GLU A 13 5.65 10.16 -1.56
N ALA A 14 4.57 10.08 -0.76
CA ALA A 14 4.14 8.84 -0.12
C ALA A 14 2.91 8.24 -0.82
N LEU A 15 3.06 7.04 -1.36
CA LEU A 15 1.95 6.23 -1.88
C LEU A 15 1.18 5.57 -0.74
N LEU A 16 -0.12 5.39 -0.90
CA LEU A 16 -0.95 4.56 -0.01
C LEU A 16 -1.13 3.19 -0.66
N VAL A 17 -0.76 2.12 0.05
CA VAL A 17 -0.75 0.76 -0.48
C VAL A 17 -1.44 -0.21 0.46
N HIS A 18 -2.47 -0.89 -0.04
CA HIS A 18 -3.08 -2.04 0.65
C HIS A 18 -2.36 -3.31 0.22
N PHE A 19 -1.54 -3.88 1.10
CA PHE A 19 -0.75 -5.06 0.78
C PHE A 19 -1.52 -6.37 1.00
N ASN A 20 -1.29 -7.32 0.10
CA ASN A 20 -1.54 -8.73 0.37
C ASN A 20 -0.59 -9.17 1.49
N THR A 21 -1.14 -9.52 2.65
CA THR A 21 -0.36 -9.90 3.83
C THR A 21 -1.09 -10.98 4.63
N PRO A 22 -0.39 -11.74 5.48
CA PRO A 22 -1.04 -12.63 6.45
C PRO A 22 -2.03 -11.90 7.38
N MET A 23 -1.82 -10.59 7.61
CA MET A 23 -2.65 -9.77 8.50
C MET A 23 -4.00 -9.38 7.89
N SER A 24 -4.14 -9.43 6.56
CA SER A 24 -5.46 -9.29 5.92
C SER A 24 -6.40 -10.45 6.27
N ARG A 25 -5.83 -11.59 6.72
CA ARG A 25 -6.51 -12.87 7.02
C ARG A 25 -7.48 -13.29 5.91
N HIS A 26 -7.23 -12.88 4.67
CA HIS A 26 -8.14 -13.16 3.58
C HIS A 26 -8.08 -14.65 3.26
N GLU A 27 -9.21 -15.35 3.38
CA GLU A 27 -9.25 -16.81 3.28
C GLU A 27 -8.77 -17.31 1.91
N SER A 28 -8.88 -16.49 0.88
CA SER A 28 -8.46 -16.85 -0.48
C SER A 28 -6.97 -16.70 -0.76
N GLY A 29 -6.27 -15.81 -0.05
CA GLY A 29 -4.90 -15.41 -0.40
C GLY A 29 -4.74 -14.74 -1.76
N TYR A 30 -3.48 -14.55 -2.15
CA TYR A 30 -3.08 -14.00 -3.43
C TYR A 30 -3.36 -14.96 -4.61
N PRO A 31 -3.75 -14.48 -5.81
CA PRO A 31 -4.05 -13.08 -6.16
C PRO A 31 -5.50 -12.68 -5.87
N ARG A 32 -6.33 -13.65 -5.45
CA ARG A 32 -7.78 -13.47 -5.35
C ARG A 32 -8.17 -12.40 -4.34
N ASP A 33 -7.47 -12.29 -3.22
CA ASP A 33 -7.73 -11.28 -2.20
C ASP A 33 -7.57 -9.85 -2.75
N LEU A 34 -6.53 -9.59 -3.54
CA LEU A 34 -6.34 -8.30 -4.18
C LEU A 34 -7.35 -8.04 -5.29
N HIS A 35 -7.79 -9.08 -6.03
CA HIS A 35 -8.90 -8.91 -6.98
C HIS A 35 -10.21 -8.55 -6.27
N ASP A 36 -10.51 -9.21 -5.16
CA ASP A 36 -11.70 -8.94 -4.36
C ASP A 36 -11.62 -7.52 -3.75
N ALA A 37 -10.46 -7.12 -3.24
CA ALA A 37 -10.21 -5.76 -2.75
C ALA A 37 -10.33 -4.70 -3.85
N LEU A 38 -9.81 -4.94 -5.06
CA LEU A 38 -9.98 -4.04 -6.21
C LEU A 38 -11.45 -3.89 -6.62
N ALA A 39 -12.21 -4.98 -6.58
CA ALA A 39 -13.64 -4.96 -6.86
C ALA A 39 -14.45 -4.27 -5.76
N ASN A 40 -13.90 -4.19 -4.54
CA ASN A 40 -14.58 -3.69 -3.35
C ASN A 40 -13.73 -2.66 -2.58
N LEU A 41 -13.25 -1.63 -3.27
CA LEU A 41 -12.42 -0.57 -2.66
C LEU A 41 -13.09 0.18 -1.49
N GLN A 42 -14.39 -0.02 -1.28
CA GLN A 42 -15.16 0.55 -0.17
C GLN A 42 -15.06 -0.24 1.13
N TRP A 43 -14.46 -1.44 1.09
CA TRP A 43 -14.20 -2.21 2.30
C TRP A 43 -13.24 -1.46 3.22
N GLU A 44 -13.40 -1.70 4.54
CA GLU A 44 -12.49 -1.18 5.54
C GLU A 44 -11.15 -1.92 5.44
N MET A 45 -10.27 -1.35 4.62
CA MET A 45 -8.93 -1.87 4.36
C MET A 45 -7.88 -1.01 5.07
N CYS A 46 -6.85 -1.70 5.54
CA CYS A 46 -5.64 -1.07 6.06
C CYS A 46 -4.67 -0.76 4.90
N TYR A 47 -4.15 0.46 4.89
CA TYR A 47 -3.15 0.95 3.94
C TYR A 47 -1.87 1.33 4.68
N SER A 48 -0.73 0.99 4.10
CA SER A 48 0.58 1.49 4.54
C SER A 48 1.07 2.59 3.60
N THR A 49 1.85 3.51 4.13
CA THR A 49 2.54 4.51 3.29
C THR A 49 3.84 3.94 2.75
N VAL A 50 4.12 4.13 1.45
CA VAL A 50 5.40 3.78 0.82
C VAL A 50 6.04 5.04 0.22
N VAL A 51 7.28 5.33 0.61
CA VAL A 51 8.07 6.44 0.05
C VAL A 51 9.21 5.94 -0.84
N SER A 52 9.79 6.84 -1.63
CA SER A 52 10.81 6.52 -2.63
C SER A 52 12.11 5.89 -2.06
N THR A 53 12.36 6.06 -0.76
CA THR A 53 13.51 5.49 -0.06
C THR A 53 13.21 4.17 0.64
N ASP A 54 11.97 3.70 0.60
CA ASP A 54 11.58 2.48 1.29
C ASP A 54 12.19 1.24 0.63
N VAL A 55 12.49 0.25 1.46
CA VAL A 55 13.10 -1.02 1.05
C VAL A 55 12.14 -2.14 1.42
N GLY A 56 11.85 -2.99 0.43
CA GLY A 56 10.96 -4.13 0.60
C GLY A 56 11.51 -5.19 1.56
N PRO A 57 10.63 -6.02 2.14
CA PRO A 57 11.00 -7.00 3.16
C PRO A 57 12.03 -8.04 2.69
N THR A 58 12.00 -8.39 1.40
CA THR A 58 12.91 -9.37 0.80
C THR A 58 14.34 -8.85 0.59
N HIS A 59 14.59 -7.55 0.75
CA HIS A 59 15.93 -6.95 0.65
C HIS A 59 16.56 -6.63 2.01
N LEU A 60 15.86 -6.88 3.11
CA LEU A 60 16.36 -6.64 4.46
C LEU A 60 16.79 -7.96 5.10
N ALA A 61 17.87 -7.92 5.86
CA ALA A 61 18.30 -9.05 6.68
C ALA A 61 17.26 -9.41 7.76
N ASP A 62 16.50 -8.41 8.19
CA ASP A 62 15.41 -8.53 9.15
C ASP A 62 14.13 -7.94 8.52
N PRO A 63 13.24 -8.79 7.96
CA PRO A 63 12.03 -8.34 7.29
C PRO A 63 11.08 -7.55 8.18
N SER A 64 11.12 -7.70 9.52
CA SER A 64 10.25 -6.94 10.42
C SER A 64 10.61 -5.45 10.49
N LYS A 65 11.72 -5.03 9.86
CA LYS A 65 12.13 -3.63 9.73
C LYS A 65 11.67 -3.01 8.41
N ALA A 66 11.02 -3.78 7.55
CA ALA A 66 10.54 -3.30 6.27
C ALA A 66 9.51 -2.19 6.45
N ALA A 67 9.59 -1.19 5.58
CA ALA A 67 8.72 -0.02 5.63
C ALA A 67 7.22 -0.32 5.37
N ALA A 68 6.93 -1.57 5.01
CA ALA A 68 5.65 -2.09 4.57
C ALA A 68 5.49 -3.54 5.06
N CYS A 69 4.25 -3.95 5.32
CA CYS A 69 3.88 -5.27 5.84
C CYS A 69 3.93 -6.40 4.82
N GLY A 70 4.05 -6.08 3.53
CA GLY A 70 3.98 -7.05 2.44
C GLY A 70 4.74 -6.57 1.21
N SER A 71 4.76 -7.40 0.17
CA SER A 71 5.53 -7.07 -1.04
C SER A 71 4.70 -6.62 -2.23
N VAL A 72 3.44 -7.06 -2.31
CA VAL A 72 2.52 -6.79 -3.43
C VAL A 72 1.21 -6.23 -2.88
N GLY A 73 0.68 -5.17 -3.50
CA GLY A 73 -0.52 -4.50 -3.01
C GLY A 73 -1.17 -3.55 -4.00
N ILE A 74 -2.31 -2.97 -3.61
CA ILE A 74 -3.06 -2.01 -4.43
C ILE A 74 -2.63 -0.59 -4.06
N VAL A 75 -2.20 0.20 -5.03
CA VAL A 75 -1.94 1.63 -4.87
C VAL A 75 -3.25 2.39 -4.98
N VAL A 76 -3.52 3.28 -4.04
CA VAL A 76 -4.72 4.12 -4.07
C VAL A 76 -4.41 5.61 -3.96
N ASP A 77 -5.33 6.41 -4.49
CA ASP A 77 -5.40 7.86 -4.35
C ASP A 77 -6.57 8.25 -3.44
N LEU A 78 -6.36 9.29 -2.65
CA LEU A 78 -7.44 9.97 -1.92
C LEU A 78 -8.17 10.88 -2.90
N GLN A 79 -9.43 10.58 -3.17
CA GLN A 79 -10.31 11.48 -3.91
C GLN A 79 -10.70 12.68 -3.03
N PRO A 80 -11.22 13.79 -3.60
CA PRO A 80 -11.68 14.93 -2.81
C PRO A 80 -12.72 14.60 -1.73
N LEU A 81 -13.47 13.50 -1.90
CA LEU A 81 -14.44 13.00 -0.92
C LEU A 81 -13.86 11.91 0.00
N SER A 82 -12.63 11.46 -0.24
CA SER A 82 -11.98 10.46 0.61
C SER A 82 -11.57 11.09 1.92
N GLN A 83 -11.88 10.40 3.01
CA GLN A 83 -11.43 10.77 4.34
C GLN A 83 -10.51 9.69 4.87
N ILE A 84 -9.48 10.12 5.59
CA ILE A 84 -8.69 9.23 6.44
C ILE A 84 -9.40 9.15 7.77
N ILE A 85 -9.90 7.98 8.04
CA ILE A 85 -10.83 7.74 9.14
C ILE A 85 -10.01 7.47 10.40
N THR A 86 -8.94 6.69 10.29
CA THR A 86 -8.05 6.41 11.42
C THR A 86 -6.63 6.15 10.92
N VAL A 87 -5.65 6.53 11.74
CA VAL A 87 -4.23 6.32 11.47
C VAL A 87 -3.56 5.78 12.73
N HIS A 88 -2.81 4.69 12.56
CA HIS A 88 -1.95 4.13 13.59
C HIS A 88 -0.49 4.15 13.11
N SER A 89 0.43 4.34 14.05
CA SER A 89 1.89 4.33 13.79
C SER A 89 2.52 2.94 13.92
N SER A 90 1.70 1.90 14.12
CA SER A 90 2.07 0.49 14.27
C SER A 90 0.85 -0.40 14.00
N ASP A 91 1.04 -1.72 13.93
CA ASP A 91 -0.04 -2.73 13.91
C ASP A 91 -1.03 -2.45 15.06
N ALA A 92 -2.28 -2.14 14.71
CA ALA A 92 -3.34 -1.83 15.65
C ALA A 92 -4.30 -3.00 15.88
N GLY A 93 -4.10 -4.14 15.21
CA GLY A 93 -4.99 -5.29 15.27
C GLY A 93 -6.30 -5.04 14.52
N SER A 94 -6.48 -5.72 13.39
CA SER A 94 -7.66 -5.61 12.52
C SER A 94 -8.82 -6.51 12.99
N ASN A 95 -9.60 -6.07 13.98
CA ASN A 95 -10.92 -6.69 14.27
C ASN A 95 -12.09 -6.02 13.51
N GLY A 96 -11.79 -5.15 12.54
CA GLY A 96 -12.76 -4.27 11.88
C GLY A 96 -13.45 -4.80 10.61
N ARG A 97 -13.72 -6.11 10.47
CA ARG A 97 -14.47 -6.60 9.29
C ARG A 97 -15.95 -6.19 9.28
N ASP A 98 -16.49 -5.70 10.40
CA ASP A 98 -17.91 -5.45 10.58
C ASP A 98 -18.32 -3.96 10.50
N GLY A 99 -17.42 -3.04 10.12
CA GLY A 99 -17.71 -1.59 10.10
C GLY A 99 -18.17 -1.03 11.45
N SER A 100 -18.01 -1.81 12.52
CA SER A 100 -18.52 -1.55 13.87
C SER A 100 -17.42 -1.22 14.87
N SER A 101 -16.15 -1.22 14.44
CA SER A 101 -15.01 -0.83 15.28
C SER A 101 -14.91 0.69 15.32
N GLY A 102 -15.86 1.34 16.00
CA GLY A 102 -15.79 2.72 16.49
C GLY A 102 -14.84 3.63 15.71
N MET A 103 -15.11 3.84 14.43
CA MET A 103 -14.32 4.67 13.53
C MET A 103 -14.32 6.09 14.07
N GLY A 104 -13.21 6.44 14.71
CA GLY A 104 -13.00 7.73 15.36
C GLY A 104 -13.04 8.87 14.35
N SER A 105 -13.07 10.09 14.89
CA SER A 105 -12.95 11.34 14.13
C SER A 105 -11.88 11.28 13.04
N VAL A 106 -12.17 11.87 11.88
CA VAL A 106 -11.23 12.08 10.76
C VAL A 106 -9.83 12.42 11.29
N ALA A 107 -8.83 11.66 10.85
CA ALA A 107 -7.46 11.81 11.31
C ALA A 107 -6.95 13.22 10.97
N SER A 108 -6.30 13.86 11.93
CA SER A 108 -5.69 15.17 11.70
C SER A 108 -4.46 15.04 10.80
N VAL A 109 -4.11 16.11 10.08
CA VAL A 109 -2.85 16.22 9.34
C VAL A 109 -1.65 15.89 10.20
N ALA A 110 -1.61 16.40 11.43
CA ALA A 110 -0.52 16.15 12.36
C ALA A 110 -0.37 14.66 12.70
N THR A 111 -1.50 13.96 12.88
CA THR A 111 -1.52 12.50 13.12
C THR A 111 -0.97 11.73 11.92
N CYS A 112 -1.35 12.14 10.70
CA CYS A 112 -0.87 11.54 9.46
C CYS A 112 0.65 11.74 9.29
N GLU A 113 1.14 12.96 9.54
CA GLU A 113 2.58 13.26 9.50
C GLU A 113 3.36 12.46 10.55
N GLN A 114 2.84 12.39 11.77
CA GLN A 114 3.47 11.65 12.86
C GLN A 114 3.55 10.14 12.56
N SER A 115 2.49 9.56 11.98
CA SER A 115 2.48 8.14 11.60
C SER A 115 3.55 7.79 10.56
N MET A 116 3.81 8.68 9.59
CA MET A 116 4.88 8.44 8.60
C MET A 116 6.28 8.56 9.21
N MET A 117 6.48 9.47 10.17
CA MET A 117 7.79 9.67 10.84
C MET A 117 8.06 8.61 11.93
N GLY A 118 7.01 8.11 12.57
CA GLY A 118 7.07 7.27 13.76
C GLY A 118 6.87 5.79 13.49
N ARG A 119 7.22 5.27 12.30
CA ARG A 119 7.14 3.83 11.95
C ARG A 119 8.11 3.00 12.80
N ALA A 120 7.82 2.87 14.09
CA ALA A 120 8.64 2.13 15.05
C ALA A 120 8.38 0.64 14.85
N GLY A 121 9.17 -0.01 13.99
CA GLY A 121 8.97 -1.41 13.61
C GLY A 121 8.44 -1.61 12.19
N GLY A 122 8.64 -0.63 11.31
CA GLY A 122 8.55 -0.85 9.87
C GLY A 122 7.34 -0.19 9.21
N HIS A 123 6.11 -0.43 9.65
CA HIS A 123 4.91 -0.01 8.90
C HIS A 123 3.94 0.85 9.72
N ASN A 124 2.99 1.45 9.02
CA ASN A 124 1.84 2.16 9.58
C ASN A 124 0.53 1.65 8.97
N GLU A 125 -0.57 1.97 9.63
CA GLU A 125 -1.91 1.52 9.23
C GLU A 125 -2.85 2.70 9.10
N TRP A 126 -3.39 2.88 7.90
CA TRP A 126 -4.28 3.97 7.54
C TRP A 126 -5.59 3.38 7.04
N TYR A 127 -6.72 3.89 7.53
CA TYR A 127 -8.05 3.46 7.10
C TYR A 127 -8.71 4.59 6.32
N LEU A 128 -9.19 4.29 5.13
CA LEU A 128 -9.64 5.26 4.14
C LEU A 128 -11.11 5.02 3.77
N SER A 129 -11.81 6.08 3.37
CA SER A 129 -13.12 5.97 2.72
C SER A 129 -13.02 6.34 1.24
N HIS A 130 -13.73 5.60 0.39
CA HIS A 130 -13.86 5.85 -1.04
C HIS A 130 -12.54 6.08 -1.81
N PRO A 131 -11.48 5.26 -1.61
CA PRO A 131 -10.25 5.40 -2.38
C PRO A 131 -10.46 5.04 -3.86
N ARG A 132 -9.56 5.53 -4.72
CA ARG A 132 -9.50 5.15 -6.14
C ARG A 132 -8.22 4.37 -6.41
N SER A 133 -8.32 3.19 -7.02
CA SER A 133 -7.15 2.43 -7.46
C SER A 133 -6.36 3.19 -8.53
N LEU A 134 -5.04 3.16 -8.42
CA LEU A 134 -4.08 3.66 -9.41
C LEU A 134 -3.31 2.55 -10.11
N GLY A 135 -3.34 1.34 -9.56
CA GLY A 135 -2.61 0.17 -10.05
C GLY A 135 -2.10 -0.71 -8.91
N ILE A 136 -1.14 -1.57 -9.24
CA ILE A 136 -0.48 -2.51 -8.32
C ILE A 136 0.89 -1.99 -7.93
N PHE A 137 1.24 -2.11 -6.66
CA PHE A 137 2.60 -1.96 -6.18
C PHE A 137 3.24 -3.34 -6.01
N SER A 138 4.51 -3.47 -6.38
CA SER A 138 5.31 -4.67 -6.13
C SER A 138 6.75 -4.26 -5.86
N PHE A 139 7.33 -4.61 -4.71
CA PHE A 139 8.79 -4.52 -4.54
C PHE A 139 9.50 -5.47 -5.52
N THR A 140 10.77 -5.20 -5.82
CA THR A 140 11.60 -6.16 -6.56
C THR A 140 11.77 -7.43 -5.74
N GLY A 141 11.72 -8.61 -6.38
CA GLY A 141 11.66 -9.89 -5.66
C GLY A 141 10.40 -10.02 -4.78
N PRO A 142 9.19 -9.98 -5.37
CA PRO A 142 7.96 -10.00 -4.59
C PRO A 142 7.78 -11.32 -3.84
N ALA A 143 7.15 -11.23 -2.68
CA ALA A 143 6.58 -12.37 -1.96
C ALA A 143 5.08 -12.14 -1.74
N VAL A 144 4.29 -13.20 -1.84
CA VAL A 144 2.83 -13.15 -1.70
C VAL A 144 2.36 -14.12 -0.62
N PHE A 145 1.33 -13.73 0.11
CA PHE A 145 0.71 -14.56 1.13
C PHE A 145 -0.20 -15.62 0.49
N VAL A 146 0.10 -16.88 0.81
CA VAL A 146 -0.68 -18.06 0.45
C VAL A 146 -1.22 -18.72 1.73
N PRO A 147 -2.55 -18.86 1.88
CA PRO A 147 -3.17 -19.50 3.03
C PRO A 147 -2.56 -20.87 3.34
N GLY A 148 -2.26 -21.11 4.61
CA GLY A 148 -1.61 -22.33 5.09
C GLY A 148 -0.12 -22.45 4.79
N ASN A 149 0.45 -21.59 3.92
CA ASN A 149 1.87 -21.64 3.54
C ASN A 149 2.65 -20.38 3.94
N GLY A 150 1.98 -19.29 4.31
CA GLY A 150 2.63 -18.03 4.65
C GLY A 150 3.07 -17.25 3.41
N GLU A 151 4.08 -16.41 3.54
CA GLU A 151 4.62 -15.63 2.42
C GLU A 151 5.61 -16.46 1.60
N LEU A 152 5.39 -16.52 0.28
CA LEU A 152 6.22 -17.26 -0.66
C LEU A 152 6.75 -16.34 -1.75
N PRO A 153 8.00 -16.53 -2.22
CA PRO A 153 8.52 -15.81 -3.37
C PRO A 153 7.60 -15.96 -4.59
N TYR A 154 7.44 -14.88 -5.33
CA TYR A 154 6.58 -14.79 -6.49
C TYR A 154 7.30 -14.09 -7.65
N GLY A 155 6.94 -14.43 -8.88
CA GLY A 155 7.52 -13.83 -10.08
C GLY A 155 6.87 -12.49 -10.42
N LEU A 156 7.65 -11.49 -10.82
CA LEU A 156 7.09 -10.22 -11.33
C LEU A 156 6.22 -10.46 -12.59
N ASP A 157 6.62 -11.42 -13.42
CA ASP A 157 5.86 -11.87 -14.59
C ASP A 157 4.50 -12.45 -14.20
N ALA A 158 4.44 -13.23 -13.12
CA ALA A 158 3.20 -13.74 -12.57
C ALA A 158 2.33 -12.62 -12.00
N VAL A 159 2.88 -11.69 -11.20
CA VAL A 159 2.15 -10.48 -10.74
C VAL A 159 1.57 -9.72 -11.93
N ALA A 160 2.36 -9.53 -12.99
CA ALA A 160 1.91 -8.84 -14.18
C ALA A 160 0.84 -9.60 -14.96
N GLY A 161 0.89 -10.94 -14.95
CA GLY A 161 -0.11 -11.82 -15.54
C GLY A 161 -1.44 -11.82 -14.78
N ASP A 162 -1.41 -11.74 -13.45
CA ASP A 162 -2.60 -11.70 -12.60
C ASP A 162 -3.35 -10.36 -12.73
N PHE A 163 -2.62 -9.26 -12.96
CA PHE A 163 -3.20 -7.93 -13.11
C PHE A 163 -2.92 -7.32 -14.49
N PRO A 164 -3.42 -7.89 -15.60
CA PRO A 164 -2.97 -7.54 -16.95
C PRO A 164 -3.35 -6.12 -17.39
N GLY A 165 -4.44 -5.56 -16.84
CA GLY A 165 -4.91 -4.21 -17.14
C GLY A 165 -4.33 -3.12 -16.25
N GLU A 166 -3.64 -3.49 -15.16
CA GLU A 166 -3.18 -2.55 -14.16
C GLU A 166 -1.77 -2.04 -14.47
N ARG A 167 -1.52 -0.78 -14.09
CA ARG A 167 -0.16 -0.23 -13.97
C ARG A 167 0.54 -0.96 -12.84
N ILE A 168 1.84 -1.23 -12.97
CA ILE A 168 2.65 -1.83 -11.90
C ILE A 168 3.75 -0.87 -11.51
N PHE A 169 3.80 -0.53 -10.24
CA PHE A 169 4.77 0.35 -9.64
C PHE A 169 5.71 -0.40 -8.72
N THR A 170 6.91 0.12 -8.57
CA THR A 170 7.88 -0.34 -7.59
C THR A 170 8.69 0.85 -7.07
N VAL A 171 9.53 0.59 -6.08
CA VAL A 171 10.52 1.53 -5.58
C VAL A 171 11.86 0.83 -5.43
N PHE A 172 12.91 1.45 -5.95
CA PHE A 172 14.29 1.07 -5.71
C PHE A 172 15.20 2.26 -6.03
N GLN A 173 16.40 2.26 -5.46
CA GLN A 173 17.41 3.32 -5.69
C GLN A 173 16.90 4.74 -5.41
N GLY A 174 16.00 4.92 -4.44
CA GLY A 174 15.50 6.24 -4.06
C GLY A 174 14.44 6.82 -5.00
N GLN A 175 13.85 6.02 -5.88
CA GLN A 175 12.87 6.50 -6.86
C GLN A 175 11.75 5.48 -7.15
N PHE A 176 10.56 6.00 -7.46
CA PHE A 176 9.48 5.19 -8.01
C PHE A 176 9.74 4.82 -9.47
N HIS A 177 9.30 3.63 -9.83
CA HIS A 177 9.36 3.15 -11.20
C HIS A 177 8.03 2.51 -11.59
N GLU A 178 7.72 2.53 -12.87
CA GLU A 178 6.59 1.85 -13.48
C GLU A 178 7.09 0.82 -14.47
N LEU A 179 6.49 -0.38 -14.49
CA LEU A 179 6.83 -1.44 -15.43
C LEU A 179 6.29 -1.09 -16.82
N ASP A 180 7.19 -0.93 -17.79
CA ASP A 180 6.81 -0.97 -19.20
C ASP A 180 6.63 -2.42 -19.65
N ARG A 181 5.37 -2.83 -19.84
CA ARG A 181 5.00 -4.20 -20.24
C ARG A 181 5.46 -4.57 -21.65
N ASN A 182 5.75 -3.60 -22.52
CA ASN A 182 6.23 -3.89 -23.87
C ASN A 182 7.71 -4.28 -23.87
N THR A 183 8.50 -3.61 -23.03
CA THR A 183 9.95 -3.81 -22.96
C THR A 183 10.41 -4.62 -21.75
N TRP A 184 9.50 -4.89 -20.80
CA TRP A 184 9.78 -5.49 -19.50
C TRP A 184 10.87 -4.75 -18.72
N ARG A 185 10.86 -3.42 -18.80
CA ARG A 185 11.80 -2.54 -18.11
C ARG A 185 11.10 -1.63 -17.12
N TRP A 186 11.79 -1.35 -16.02
CA TRP A 186 11.38 -0.34 -15.07
C TRP A 186 11.71 1.05 -15.61
N LEU A 187 10.69 1.88 -15.77
CA LEU A 187 10.84 3.27 -16.18
C LEU A 187 10.69 4.19 -14.97
N PRO A 188 11.60 5.14 -14.74
CA PRO A 188 11.48 6.08 -13.63
C PRO A 188 10.19 6.89 -13.73
N ARG A 189 9.54 7.12 -12.58
CA ARG A 189 8.34 7.95 -12.45
C ARG A 189 8.47 8.86 -11.24
N SER A 190 8.01 10.09 -11.39
CA SER A 190 7.76 11.00 -10.28
C SER A 190 6.46 10.63 -9.56
N TYR A 191 6.34 11.03 -8.29
CA TYR A 191 5.09 10.86 -7.55
C TYR A 191 3.89 11.49 -8.28
N SER A 192 4.06 12.67 -8.88
CA SER A 192 3.00 13.38 -9.61
C SER A 192 2.52 12.68 -10.89
N GLU A 193 3.33 11.80 -11.49
CA GLU A 193 2.92 10.97 -12.64
C GLU A 193 2.14 9.72 -12.21
N ILE A 194 2.25 9.35 -10.93
CA ILE A 194 1.51 8.22 -10.35
C ILE A 194 0.20 8.74 -9.75
N VAL A 195 0.28 9.77 -8.90
CA VAL A 195 -0.84 10.39 -8.19
C VAL A 195 -1.10 11.79 -8.78
N PRO A 196 -1.97 11.91 -9.80
CA PRO A 196 -2.32 13.21 -10.38
C PRO A 196 -3.07 14.09 -9.37
N ARG A 197 -3.07 15.40 -9.61
CA ARG A 197 -3.74 16.38 -8.73
C ARG A 197 -5.25 16.18 -8.69
#